data_AF-A0A354YDH8-F1
#
_entry.id   AF-A0A354YDH8-F1
#
_cell.length_a   1.000
_cell.length_b   1.000
_cell.length_c   1.000
_cell.angle_alpha   90.00
_cell.angle_beta   90.00
_cell.angle_gamma   90.00
#
_symmetry.space_group_name_H-M   'P 1'
#
loop_
_entity.id
_entity.type
_entity.pdbx_description
1 polymer ?
#
loop_
_entity_poly.entity_id
_entity_poly.type
_entity_poly.pdbx_seq_one_letter_code
_entity_poly.pdbx_strand_id
1 'polypeptide(L)'
;MISRLAAALSLALLSAVPGTAFAAVPPATAAAAAKPAESAADARFKAIYAKEWSWRQAQTGAADEDNDSTGDNTHLPDVGPDAQQARLQVWDDVLRQLDAIDVKQLSADNQVNYAIYRPQVENLAAEVRFRAYEMPFNSDSSFWSNLGFMAQRQMRTPAEYRAYIARLNDVPRYFGQNIANMR
;
A
#
# COMPACT_ATOMS: atom_id res chain seq x y z
N MET A 1 -34.45 -3.56 9.80
CA MET A 1 -35.30 -4.49 10.56
C MET A 1 -34.58 -5.81 10.70
N ILE A 2 -34.47 -6.25 11.94
CA ILE A 2 -33.80 -7.43 12.46
C ILE A 2 -34.44 -8.72 11.90
N SER A 3 -33.65 -9.72 11.49
CA SER A 3 -33.85 -11.08 12.03
C SER A 3 -32.72 -12.05 11.68
N ARG A 4 -32.07 -12.54 12.73
CA ARG A 4 -31.26 -13.77 12.74
C ARG A 4 -32.22 -14.95 12.85
N LEU A 5 -31.97 -16.03 12.12
CA LEU A 5 -32.45 -17.36 12.53
C LEU A 5 -31.35 -18.39 12.30
N ALA A 6 -30.81 -18.85 13.43
CA ALA A 6 -30.14 -20.12 13.56
C ALA A 6 -31.20 -21.24 13.57
N ALA A 7 -30.92 -22.36 12.92
CA ALA A 7 -31.59 -23.61 13.19
C ALA A 7 -30.56 -24.74 13.06
N ALA A 8 -30.12 -25.24 14.21
CA ALA A 8 -29.36 -26.47 14.34
C ALA A 8 -30.29 -27.66 14.08
N LEU A 9 -29.80 -28.67 13.36
CA LEU A 9 -30.46 -29.98 13.31
C LEU A 9 -29.42 -31.06 13.57
N SER A 10 -29.51 -31.64 14.77
CA SER A 10 -28.73 -32.77 15.24
C SER A 10 -29.38 -34.07 14.78
N LEU A 11 -28.60 -35.04 14.28
CA LEU A 11 -29.05 -36.43 14.16
C LEU A 11 -28.01 -37.35 14.80
N ALA A 12 -28.42 -38.00 15.88
CA ALA A 12 -27.64 -38.97 16.63
C ALA A 12 -27.89 -40.38 16.06
N LEU A 13 -26.84 -41.20 15.97
CA LEU A 13 -26.93 -42.64 15.79
C LEU A 13 -26.03 -43.31 16.83
N LEU A 14 -26.70 -44.05 17.71
CA LEU A 14 -26.20 -44.76 18.88
C LEU A 14 -25.72 -46.15 18.45
N SER A 15 -24.48 -46.52 18.76
CA SER A 15 -24.04 -47.91 18.75
C SER A 15 -23.23 -48.20 20.02
N ALA A 16 -23.69 -49.21 20.77
CA ALA A 16 -23.16 -49.61 22.07
C ALA A 16 -21.96 -50.55 21.89
N VAL A 17 -20.83 -50.22 22.53
CA VAL A 17 -19.66 -51.09 22.68
C VAL A 17 -19.31 -51.18 24.18
N PRO A 18 -19.07 -52.38 24.73
CA PRO A 18 -18.79 -52.54 26.15
C PRO A 18 -17.34 -52.18 26.51
N GLY A 19 -17.21 -51.29 27.49
CA GLY A 19 -16.22 -51.34 28.58
C GLY A 19 -14.74 -51.54 28.26
N THR A 20 -14.05 -50.47 27.88
CA THR A 20 -12.67 -50.23 28.32
C THR A 20 -12.60 -48.84 28.93
N ALA A 21 -12.23 -48.76 30.21
CA ALA A 21 -12.06 -47.49 30.91
C ALA A 21 -10.78 -46.82 30.40
N PHE A 22 -10.88 -46.07 29.29
CA PHE A 22 -9.89 -45.06 28.97
C PHE A 22 -10.09 -43.91 29.95
N ALA A 23 -9.10 -43.71 30.84
CA ALA A 23 -9.00 -42.46 31.58
C ALA A 23 -8.96 -41.31 30.57
N ALA A 24 -10.00 -40.49 30.55
CA ALA A 24 -10.08 -39.32 29.71
C ALA A 24 -8.98 -38.35 30.14
N VAL A 25 -7.86 -38.32 29.41
CA VAL A 25 -6.89 -37.24 29.51
C VAL A 25 -7.63 -35.97 29.07
N PRO A 26 -7.80 -34.96 29.93
CA PRO A 26 -8.43 -33.73 29.51
C PRO A 26 -7.63 -33.15 28.34
N PRO A 27 -8.28 -32.63 27.29
CA PRO A 27 -7.55 -31.96 26.22
C PRO A 27 -6.75 -30.84 26.85
N ALA A 28 -5.42 -30.95 26.78
CA ALA A 28 -4.54 -29.87 27.15
C ALA A 28 -4.93 -28.69 26.26
N THR A 29 -5.55 -27.67 26.85
CA THR A 29 -5.71 -26.38 26.23
C THR A 29 -4.31 -25.89 25.92
N ALA A 30 -3.88 -26.04 24.67
CA ALA A 30 -2.71 -25.36 24.14
C ALA A 30 -2.98 -23.88 24.38
N ALA A 31 -2.37 -23.32 25.42
CA ALA A 31 -2.40 -21.90 25.67
C ALA A 31 -1.89 -21.26 24.39
N ALA A 32 -2.77 -20.53 23.70
CA ALA A 32 -2.37 -19.77 22.52
C ALA A 32 -1.19 -18.92 22.94
N ALA A 33 0.00 -19.23 22.41
CA ALA A 33 1.20 -18.51 22.73
C ALA A 33 0.92 -17.03 22.45
N ALA A 34 0.95 -16.20 23.49
CA ALA A 34 0.77 -14.77 23.35
C ALA A 34 1.81 -14.29 22.33
N LYS A 35 1.37 -13.61 21.27
CA LYS A 35 2.29 -13.01 20.31
C LYS A 35 3.26 -12.12 21.11
N PRO A 36 4.58 -12.22 20.90
CA PRO A 36 5.53 -11.33 21.54
C PRO A 36 5.12 -9.88 21.32
N ALA A 37 5.24 -9.05 22.35
CA ALA A 37 5.05 -7.62 22.21
C ALA A 37 6.03 -7.08 21.15
N GLU A 38 5.55 -6.16 20.30
CA GLU A 38 6.35 -5.55 19.23
C GLU A 38 7.61 -4.90 19.81
N SER A 39 8.77 -5.21 19.24
CA SER A 39 10.03 -4.62 19.70
C SER A 39 10.08 -3.13 19.35
N ALA A 40 10.91 -2.36 20.07
CA ALA A 40 11.11 -0.94 19.74
C ALA A 40 11.69 -0.75 18.33
N ALA A 41 12.51 -1.70 17.85
CA ALA A 41 13.07 -1.68 16.50
C ALA A 41 11.97 -1.93 15.45
N ASP A 42 11.09 -2.90 15.68
CA ASP A 42 9.93 -3.18 14.81
C ASP A 42 8.99 -1.97 14.75
N ALA A 43 8.65 -1.39 15.90
CA ALA A 43 7.78 -0.21 15.98
C ALA A 43 8.39 1.00 15.25
N ARG A 44 9.72 1.20 15.36
CA ARG A 44 10.42 2.26 14.63
C ARG A 44 10.41 2.02 13.13
N PHE A 45 10.71 0.80 12.68
CA PHE A 45 10.66 0.44 11.26
C PHE A 45 9.25 0.68 10.69
N LYS A 46 8.23 0.24 11.43
CA LYS A 46 6.82 0.45 11.08
C LYS A 46 6.43 1.91 10.96
N ALA A 47 6.86 2.74 11.91
CA ALA A 47 6.60 4.17 11.85
C ALA A 47 7.19 4.82 10.58
N ILE A 48 8.37 4.38 10.14
CA ILE A 48 9.03 4.90 8.93
C ILE A 48 8.21 4.56 7.69
N TYR A 49 7.98 3.26 7.41
CA TYR A 49 7.30 2.88 6.17
C TYR A 49 5.85 3.35 6.13
N ALA A 50 5.14 3.39 7.28
CA ALA A 50 3.76 3.84 7.32
C ALA A 50 3.65 5.35 7.03
N LYS A 51 4.58 6.16 7.59
CA LYS A 51 4.64 7.59 7.33
C LYS A 51 4.94 7.88 5.86
N GLU A 52 5.97 7.24 5.32
CA GLU A 52 6.37 7.41 3.92
C GLU A 52 5.27 6.95 2.97
N TRP A 53 4.68 5.78 3.21
CA TRP A 53 3.58 5.28 2.39
C TRP A 53 2.37 6.22 2.41
N SER A 54 1.97 6.71 3.58
CA SER A 54 0.86 7.67 3.69
C SER A 54 1.15 8.97 2.94
N TRP A 55 2.40 9.47 2.99
CA TRP A 55 2.81 10.64 2.22
C TRP A 55 2.77 10.37 0.71
N ARG A 56 3.26 9.21 0.26
CA ARG A 56 3.31 8.84 -1.16
C ARG A 56 1.90 8.68 -1.74
N GLN A 57 1.00 8.03 -1.00
CA GLN A 57 -0.41 7.90 -1.37
C GLN A 57 -1.11 9.26 -1.52
N ALA A 58 -0.78 10.23 -0.66
CA ALA A 58 -1.34 11.58 -0.79
C ALA A 58 -0.88 12.31 -2.07
N GLN A 59 0.26 11.94 -2.66
CA GLN A 59 0.73 12.54 -3.91
C GLN A 59 -0.01 12.04 -5.17
N THR A 60 -0.50 10.80 -5.14
CA THR A 60 -1.21 10.19 -6.28
C THR A 60 -2.73 10.15 -6.07
N GLY A 61 -3.22 10.64 -4.94
CA GLY A 61 -4.62 10.49 -4.54
C GLY A 61 -5.00 9.02 -4.30
N ALA A 62 -4.03 8.19 -3.88
CA ALA A 62 -4.16 6.75 -3.73
C ALA A 62 -4.51 5.97 -5.02
N ALA A 63 -4.22 6.55 -6.20
CA ALA A 63 -4.23 5.79 -7.44
C ALA A 63 -3.05 4.80 -7.47
N ASP A 64 -3.28 3.62 -8.04
CA ASP A 64 -2.28 2.59 -8.33
C ASP A 64 -2.28 2.22 -9.82
N GLU A 65 -1.54 1.17 -10.19
CA GLU A 65 -1.37 0.76 -11.60
C GLU A 65 -2.67 0.23 -12.24
N ASP A 66 -3.63 -0.22 -11.44
CA ASP A 66 -4.86 -0.88 -11.90
C ASP A 66 -6.13 -0.10 -11.52
N ASN A 67 -6.02 0.94 -10.69
CA ASN A 67 -7.16 1.66 -10.17
C ASN A 67 -6.90 3.16 -10.00
N ASP A 68 -7.94 3.94 -10.27
CA ASP A 68 -7.92 5.38 -10.05
C ASP A 68 -8.24 5.73 -8.57
N SER A 69 -7.87 6.95 -8.18
CA SER A 69 -8.01 7.54 -6.83
C SER A 69 -9.35 7.30 -6.11
N THR A 70 -9.40 7.66 -4.82
CA THR A 70 -10.61 7.70 -3.96
C THR A 70 -11.79 8.53 -4.49
N GLY A 71 -11.63 9.19 -5.65
CA GLY A 71 -12.70 9.87 -6.37
C GLY A 71 -12.85 11.34 -6.06
N ASP A 72 -12.09 11.84 -5.10
CA ASP A 72 -12.00 13.23 -4.65
C ASP A 72 -10.72 13.92 -5.15
N ASN A 73 -9.80 13.19 -5.79
CA ASN A 73 -8.63 13.79 -6.40
C ASN A 73 -9.04 14.69 -7.58
N THR A 74 -8.61 15.95 -7.52
CA THR A 74 -8.97 17.01 -8.48
C THR A 74 -7.85 17.35 -9.46
N HIS A 75 -6.66 16.76 -9.31
CA HIS A 75 -5.49 17.04 -10.12
C HIS A 75 -4.73 15.76 -10.48
N LEU A 76 -3.98 15.82 -11.58
CA LEU A 76 -2.99 14.80 -11.93
C LEU A 76 -1.69 15.04 -11.12
N PRO A 77 -0.85 14.01 -10.93
CA PRO A 77 0.42 14.18 -10.24
C PRO A 77 1.26 15.32 -10.85
N ASP A 78 1.94 16.08 -10.00
CA ASP A 78 2.95 17.03 -10.45
C ASP A 78 4.22 16.25 -10.84
N VAL A 79 4.56 16.25 -12.12
CA VAL A 79 5.72 15.54 -12.66
C VAL A 79 6.87 16.46 -13.03
N GLY A 80 6.76 17.75 -12.68
CA GLY A 80 7.83 18.72 -12.93
C GLY A 80 9.07 18.49 -12.06
N PRO A 81 10.23 19.04 -12.45
CA PRO A 81 11.51 18.82 -11.77
C PRO A 81 11.51 19.24 -10.30
N ASP A 82 10.80 20.31 -9.93
CA ASP A 82 10.69 20.75 -8.53
C ASP A 82 9.98 19.70 -7.66
N ALA A 83 8.90 19.09 -8.18
CA ALA A 83 8.20 18.02 -7.49
C ALA A 83 9.08 16.77 -7.35
N GLN A 84 9.88 16.44 -8.37
CA GLN A 84 10.84 15.34 -8.30
C GLN A 84 11.89 15.59 -7.22
N GLN A 85 12.45 16.80 -7.15
CA GLN A 85 13.43 17.16 -6.13
C GLN A 85 12.84 17.10 -4.73
N ALA A 86 11.58 17.53 -4.55
CA ALA A 86 10.87 17.40 -3.28
C ALA A 86 10.68 15.94 -2.86
N ARG A 87 10.36 15.03 -3.81
CA ARG A 87 10.29 13.59 -3.52
C ARG A 87 11.63 13.01 -3.11
N LEU A 88 12.70 13.38 -3.81
CA LEU A 88 14.06 12.93 -3.48
C LEU A 88 14.45 13.30 -2.05
N GLN A 89 14.12 14.51 -1.59
CA GLN A 89 14.39 14.91 -0.20
C GLN A 89 13.69 14.00 0.82
N VAL A 90 12.45 13.60 0.54
CA VAL A 90 11.70 12.69 1.42
C VAL A 90 12.33 11.30 1.41
N TRP A 91 12.68 10.76 0.25
CA TRP A 91 13.28 9.43 0.16
C TRP A 91 14.70 9.39 0.74
N ASP A 92 15.50 10.46 0.59
CA ASP A 92 16.80 10.60 1.25
C ASP A 92 16.65 10.58 2.78
N ASP A 93 15.66 11.29 3.31
CA ASP A 93 15.37 11.28 4.74
C ASP A 93 14.93 9.89 5.23
N VAL A 94 14.10 9.19 4.46
CA VAL A 94 13.64 7.83 4.78
C VAL A 94 14.83 6.86 4.78
N LEU A 95 15.69 6.89 3.76
CA LEU A 95 16.89 6.05 3.70
C LEU A 95 17.81 6.30 4.89
N ARG A 96 18.03 7.57 5.26
CA ARG A 96 18.79 7.92 6.46
C ARG A 96 18.17 7.36 7.75
N GLN A 97 16.84 7.38 7.87
CA GLN A 97 16.16 6.80 9.02
C GLN A 97 16.28 5.27 9.06
N LEU A 98 16.22 4.61 7.89
CA LEU A 98 16.39 3.17 7.74
C LEU A 98 17.82 2.72 8.05
N ASP A 99 18.84 3.48 7.64
CA ASP A 99 20.25 3.19 7.92
C ASP A 99 20.57 3.26 9.43
N ALA A 100 19.75 3.98 10.20
CA ALA A 100 19.86 4.08 11.66
C ALA A 100 19.13 2.96 12.43
N ILE A 101 18.60 1.95 11.74
CA ILE A 101 18.01 0.74 12.34
C ILE A 101 19.05 -0.38 12.36
N ASP A 102 19.27 -0.96 13.55
CA ASP A 102 19.99 -2.23 13.65
C ASP A 102 19.07 -3.37 13.21
N VAL A 103 19.26 -3.83 11.97
CA VAL A 103 18.45 -4.89 11.35
C VAL A 103 18.43 -6.17 12.18
N LYS A 104 19.49 -6.46 12.95
CA LYS A 104 19.54 -7.68 13.79
C LYS A 104 18.57 -7.64 14.97
N GLN A 105 18.09 -6.45 15.34
CA GLN A 105 17.09 -6.25 16.40
C GLN A 105 15.65 -6.31 15.87
N LEU A 106 15.46 -6.35 14.55
CA LEU A 106 14.14 -6.58 13.96
C LEU A 106 13.73 -8.04 14.15
N SER A 107 12.42 -8.26 14.30
CA SER A 107 11.83 -9.60 14.18
C SER A 107 12.17 -10.24 12.82
N ALA A 108 12.13 -11.57 12.73
CA ALA A 108 12.45 -12.28 11.49
C ALA A 108 11.61 -11.80 10.30
N ASP A 109 10.31 -11.57 10.50
CA ASP A 109 9.41 -11.05 9.47
C ASP A 109 9.82 -9.63 9.04
N ASN A 110 10.19 -8.77 9.99
CA ASN A 110 10.61 -7.41 9.65
C ASN A 110 12.01 -7.32 9.07
N GLN A 111 12.90 -8.29 9.30
CA GLN A 111 14.15 -8.38 8.56
C GLN A 111 13.88 -8.59 7.06
N VAL A 112 12.91 -9.46 6.73
CA VAL A 112 12.46 -9.67 5.35
C VAL A 112 11.80 -8.41 4.78
N ASN A 113 10.86 -7.82 5.52
CA ASN A 113 10.17 -6.60 5.06
C ASN A 113 11.16 -5.44 4.86
N TYR A 114 12.15 -5.28 5.74
CA TYR A 114 13.21 -4.28 5.60
C TYR A 114 14.04 -4.52 4.33
N ALA A 115 14.43 -5.78 4.08
CA ALA A 115 15.20 -6.17 2.90
C ALA A 115 14.44 -5.95 1.58
N ILE A 116 13.12 -5.86 1.61
CA ILE A 116 12.29 -5.50 0.44
C ILE A 116 12.09 -3.99 0.34
N TYR A 117 11.69 -3.36 1.45
CA TYR A 117 11.31 -1.95 1.47
C TYR A 117 12.49 -1.01 1.21
N ARG A 118 13.65 -1.28 1.79
CA ARG A 118 14.83 -0.41 1.62
C ARG A 118 15.25 -0.29 0.15
N PRO A 119 15.43 -1.40 -0.61
CA PRO A 119 15.71 -1.32 -2.05
C PRO A 119 14.62 -0.60 -2.87
N GLN A 120 13.34 -0.72 -2.50
CA GLN A 120 12.27 0.03 -3.18
C GLN A 120 12.47 1.54 -3.04
N VAL A 121 12.78 2.02 -1.84
CA VAL A 121 13.05 3.45 -1.60
C VAL A 121 14.36 3.88 -2.28
N GLU A 122 15.39 3.03 -2.29
CA GLU A 122 16.63 3.30 -3.02
C GLU A 122 16.37 3.49 -4.51
N ASN A 123 15.55 2.64 -5.12
CA ASN A 123 15.18 2.73 -6.52
C ASN A 123 14.38 4.02 -6.81
N LEU A 124 13.39 4.35 -5.98
CA LEU A 124 12.64 5.61 -6.12
C LEU A 124 13.55 6.85 -6.08
N ALA A 125 14.50 6.88 -5.13
CA ALA A 125 15.47 7.95 -5.05
C ALA A 125 16.43 7.94 -6.26
N ALA A 126 16.88 6.76 -6.69
CA ALA A 126 17.75 6.61 -7.85
C ALA A 126 17.08 7.08 -9.15
N GLU A 127 15.80 6.78 -9.37
CA GLU A 127 15.04 7.25 -10.53
C GLU A 127 15.04 8.77 -10.64
N VAL A 128 14.91 9.49 -9.52
CA VAL A 128 15.02 10.95 -9.54
C VAL A 128 16.45 11.41 -9.81
N ARG A 129 17.44 10.82 -9.14
CA ARG A 129 18.86 11.19 -9.31
C ARG A 129 19.35 10.95 -10.74
N PHE A 130 18.92 9.86 -11.37
CA PHE A 130 19.20 9.52 -12.77
C PHE A 130 18.24 10.16 -13.76
N ARG A 131 17.30 10.97 -13.26
CA ARG A 131 16.35 11.74 -14.06
C ARG A 131 15.49 10.88 -14.99
N ALA A 132 15.05 9.72 -14.51
CA ALA A 132 14.13 8.84 -15.23
C ALA A 132 12.85 9.58 -15.69
N TYR A 133 12.43 10.62 -14.96
CA TYR A 133 11.30 11.48 -15.33
C TYR A 133 11.49 12.29 -16.62
N GLU A 134 12.71 12.41 -17.14
CA GLU A 134 13.01 12.99 -18.46
C GLU A 134 12.68 12.02 -19.61
N MET A 135 12.40 10.74 -19.29
CA MET A 135 11.95 9.71 -20.23
C MET A 135 10.53 9.23 -19.85
N PRO A 136 9.48 10.05 -20.05
CA PRO A 136 8.11 9.74 -19.63
C PRO A 136 7.41 8.66 -20.48
N PHE A 137 8.08 8.12 -21.50
CA PHE A 137 7.63 6.94 -22.24
C PHE A 137 8.83 6.19 -22.82
N ASN A 138 8.66 4.88 -23.04
CA ASN A 138 9.64 4.00 -23.69
C ASN A 138 8.91 2.90 -24.49
N SER A 139 9.57 1.78 -24.82
CA SER A 139 8.96 0.68 -25.59
C SER A 139 7.83 -0.05 -24.86
N ASP A 140 7.81 0.03 -23.53
CA ASP A 140 6.95 -0.78 -22.66
C ASP A 140 5.93 0.07 -21.90
N SER A 141 6.19 1.37 -21.69
CA SER A 141 5.31 2.25 -20.93
C SER A 141 5.16 3.65 -21.53
N SER A 142 4.07 4.33 -21.18
CA SER A 142 3.80 5.71 -21.60
C SER A 142 2.97 6.46 -20.56
N PHE A 143 3.34 7.71 -20.27
CA PHE A 143 2.71 8.51 -19.20
C PHE A 143 1.20 8.74 -19.36
N TRP A 144 0.66 8.62 -20.59
CA TRP A 144 -0.75 8.82 -20.88
C TRP A 144 -1.61 7.55 -20.75
N SER A 145 -1.00 6.36 -20.66
CA SER A 145 -1.75 5.09 -20.65
C SER A 145 -2.75 5.03 -19.49
N ASN A 146 -2.41 5.62 -18.34
CA ASN A 146 -3.25 5.55 -17.15
C ASN A 146 -4.40 6.57 -17.13
N LEU A 147 -4.43 7.52 -18.07
CA LEU A 147 -5.54 8.48 -18.15
C LEU A 147 -6.87 7.79 -18.49
N GLY A 148 -6.81 6.65 -19.18
CA GLY A 148 -8.00 5.83 -19.47
C GLY A 148 -8.69 5.31 -18.20
N PHE A 149 -7.94 5.02 -17.14
CA PHE A 149 -8.49 4.52 -15.88
C PHE A 149 -9.34 5.56 -15.13
N MET A 150 -9.09 6.86 -15.36
CA MET A 150 -9.89 7.95 -14.78
C MET A 150 -11.39 7.84 -15.12
N ALA A 151 -11.71 7.32 -16.31
CA ALA A 151 -13.07 7.18 -16.78
C ALA A 151 -13.72 5.84 -16.37
N GLN A 152 -12.94 4.88 -15.87
CA GLN A 152 -13.43 3.52 -15.57
C GLN A 152 -14.13 3.44 -14.20
N ARG A 153 -13.87 4.39 -13.31
CA ARG A 153 -14.49 4.42 -11.99
C ARG A 153 -15.98 4.81 -12.07
N GLN A 154 -16.83 4.05 -11.40
CA GLN A 154 -18.24 4.42 -11.26
C GLN A 154 -18.37 5.67 -10.36
N MET A 155 -18.80 6.79 -10.94
CA MET A 155 -19.12 8.02 -10.21
C MET A 155 -20.59 8.02 -9.78
N ARG A 156 -20.85 8.22 -8.48
CA ARG A 156 -22.18 8.10 -7.85
C ARG A 156 -22.68 9.42 -7.26
N THR A 157 -21.80 10.39 -7.02
CA THR A 157 -22.15 11.66 -6.37
C THR A 157 -21.77 12.87 -7.23
N PRO A 158 -22.48 14.01 -7.11
CA PRO A 158 -22.09 15.24 -7.81
C PRO A 158 -20.67 15.72 -7.50
N ALA A 159 -20.14 15.43 -6.30
CA ALA A 159 -18.78 15.79 -5.94
C ALA A 159 -17.73 15.02 -6.76
N GLU A 160 -17.95 13.73 -6.99
CA GLU A 160 -17.08 12.89 -7.80
C GLU A 160 -17.03 13.34 -9.26
N TYR A 161 -18.18 13.72 -9.84
CA TYR A 161 -18.21 14.27 -11.19
C TYR A 161 -17.45 15.60 -11.29
N ARG A 162 -17.52 16.46 -10.27
CA ARG A 162 -16.74 17.70 -10.23
C ARG A 162 -15.24 17.44 -10.13
N ALA A 163 -14.83 16.48 -9.31
CA ALA A 163 -13.42 16.08 -9.19
C ALA A 163 -12.89 15.51 -10.51
N TYR A 164 -13.68 14.67 -11.19
CA TYR A 164 -13.35 14.16 -12.52
C TYR A 164 -13.19 15.28 -13.56
N ILE A 165 -14.14 16.21 -13.63
CA ILE A 165 -14.05 17.38 -14.54
C ILE A 165 -12.79 18.21 -14.23
N ALA A 166 -12.48 18.43 -12.96
CA ALA A 166 -11.26 19.15 -12.56
C ALA A 166 -10.00 18.45 -13.07
N ARG A 167 -9.91 17.12 -12.95
CA ARG A 167 -8.78 16.35 -13.50
C ARG A 167 -8.71 16.39 -15.01
N LEU A 168 -9.83 16.33 -15.72
CA LEU A 168 -9.85 16.51 -17.18
C LEU A 168 -9.30 17.88 -17.59
N ASN A 169 -9.67 18.93 -16.86
CA ASN A 169 -9.16 20.29 -17.10
C ASN A 169 -7.67 20.42 -16.77
N ASP A 170 -7.12 19.52 -15.96
CA ASP A 170 -5.71 19.50 -15.55
C ASP A 170 -4.80 18.72 -16.51
N VAL A 171 -5.37 17.93 -17.44
CA VAL A 171 -4.63 17.18 -18.46
C VAL A 171 -3.64 18.06 -19.25
N PRO A 172 -4.00 19.27 -19.73
CA PRO A 172 -3.04 20.13 -20.43
C PRO A 172 -1.81 20.51 -19.60
N ARG A 173 -1.98 20.75 -18.29
CA ARG A 173 -0.85 21.02 -17.38
C ARG A 173 0.07 19.80 -17.28
N TYR A 174 -0.52 18.62 -17.04
CA TYR A 174 0.23 17.37 -16.91
C TYR A 174 1.00 17.00 -18.20
N PHE A 175 0.37 17.15 -19.37
CA PHE A 175 1.07 17.00 -20.66
C PHE A 175 2.18 18.06 -20.83
N GLY A 176 1.91 19.31 -20.46
CA GLY A 176 2.91 20.38 -20.52
C GLY A 176 4.17 20.08 -19.69
N GLN A 177 4.00 19.51 -18.50
CA GLN A 177 5.12 19.07 -17.67
C GLN A 177 5.90 17.91 -18.29
N ASN A 178 5.21 16.87 -18.80
CA ASN A 178 5.88 15.77 -19.48
C ASN A 178 6.64 16.24 -20.74
N ILE A 179 6.07 17.18 -21.52
CA ILE A 179 6.75 17.79 -22.67
C ILE A 179 7.98 18.58 -22.22
N ALA A 180 7.90 19.32 -21.12
CA ALA A 180 9.04 20.05 -20.58
C ALA A 180 10.15 19.12 -20.10
N ASN A 181 9.81 17.99 -19.46
CA ASN A 181 10.78 17.02 -18.99
C ASN A 181 11.57 16.36 -20.13
N MET A 182 11.02 16.26 -21.34
CA MET A 182 11.69 15.66 -22.51
C MET A 182 12.65 16.59 -23.24
N ARG A 183 12.79 17.85 -22.79
CA ARG A 183 13.64 18.88 -23.45
C ARG A 183 14.95 19.06 -22.70
#